data_AF-A0A7W4I8Q4-F1
#
_entry.id   AF-A0A7W4I8Q4-F1
#
_cell.length_a   1.000
_cell.length_b   1.000
_cell.length_c   1.000
_cell.angle_alpha   90.00
_cell.angle_beta   90.00
_cell.angle_gamma   90.00
#
_symmetry.space_group_name_H-M   'P 1'
#
loop_
_entity.id
_entity.type
_entity.pdbx_description
1 polymer ?
#
loop_
_entity_poly.entity_id
_entity_poly.type
_entity_poly.pdbx_seq_one_letter_code
_entity_poly.pdbx_strand_id
1 'polypeptide(L)'
;ALRAAAAAGGEGLGASRDRALLLLAAEGLRAAMLAALDLEHLHWERLWLVIHSHGPGTRQPEHRTLHRRPGDAGCPVAALELWIRRAGLRWGALFPAVTRYGQLEHRISATAVRLVLRRARAFEPVAG
;
A
#
# COMPACT_ATOMS: atom_id res chain seq x y z
N ALA A 1 2.53 -15.82 0.24
CA ALA A 1 3.35 -14.94 -0.61
C ALA A 1 3.30 -13.46 -0.17
N LEU A 2 2.26 -12.66 -0.47
CA LEU A 2 2.31 -11.20 -0.24
C LEU A 2 2.62 -10.77 1.20
N ARG A 3 1.93 -11.34 2.20
CA ARG A 3 2.19 -11.04 3.62
C ARG A 3 3.59 -11.47 4.06
N ALA A 4 4.10 -12.60 3.55
CA ALA A 4 5.45 -13.09 3.84
C ALA A 4 6.52 -12.17 3.23
N ALA A 5 6.35 -11.76 1.96
CA ALA A 5 7.25 -10.80 1.31
C ALA A 5 7.24 -9.44 2.01
N ALA A 6 6.06 -8.98 2.45
CA ALA A 6 5.94 -7.75 3.23
C ALA A 6 6.68 -7.84 4.56
N ALA A 7 6.66 -9.01 5.22
CA ALA A 7 7.36 -9.27 6.48
C ALA A 7 8.88 -9.33 6.32
N ALA A 8 9.38 -9.98 5.25
CA ALA A 8 10.81 -10.07 4.94
C ALA A 8 11.43 -8.68 4.73
N GLY A 9 10.73 -7.79 4.04
CA GLY A 9 11.00 -6.36 4.01
C GLY A 9 12.41 -5.96 3.53
N GLY A 10 12.67 -4.66 3.57
CA GLY A 10 13.97 -4.06 3.29
C GLY A 10 14.03 -2.69 3.95
N GLU A 11 15.15 -1.99 3.83
CA GLU A 11 15.30 -0.67 4.42
C GLU A 11 14.96 0.46 3.44
N GLY A 12 14.67 1.64 3.99
CA GLY A 12 14.43 2.85 3.22
C GLY A 12 12.97 3.09 2.82
N LEU A 13 12.76 4.20 2.10
CA LEU A 13 11.44 4.73 1.80
C LEU A 13 10.66 3.83 0.81
N GLY A 14 11.35 3.32 -0.21
CA GLY A 14 10.75 2.40 -1.19
C GLY A 14 10.27 1.08 -0.57
N ALA A 15 11.03 0.53 0.38
CA ALA A 15 10.62 -0.68 1.09
C ALA A 15 9.39 -0.45 1.98
N SER A 16 9.31 0.71 2.64
CA SER A 16 8.12 1.11 3.39
C SER A 16 6.87 1.23 2.50
N ARG A 17 7.02 1.81 1.30
CA ARG A 17 5.95 1.90 0.30
C ARG A 17 5.49 0.52 -0.13
N ASP A 18 6.43 -0.34 -0.51
CA ASP A 18 6.14 -1.66 -1.04
C ASP A 18 5.48 -2.54 0.03
N ARG A 19 5.91 -2.45 1.29
CA ARG A 19 5.24 -3.12 2.41
C ARG A 19 3.77 -2.72 2.53
N ALA A 20 3.46 -1.42 2.48
CA ALA A 20 2.08 -0.95 2.53
C ALA A 20 1.27 -1.44 1.33
N LEU A 21 1.80 -1.34 0.11
CA LEU A 21 1.16 -1.86 -1.11
C LEU A 21 0.84 -3.35 -1.01
N LEU A 22 1.80 -4.16 -0.53
CA LEU A 22 1.65 -5.61 -0.42
C LEU A 22 0.59 -6.01 0.60
N LEU A 23 0.56 -5.34 1.76
CA LEU A 23 -0.43 -5.63 2.79
C LEU A 23 -1.82 -5.18 2.38
N LEU A 24 -1.98 -4.02 1.74
CA LEU A 24 -3.27 -3.61 1.18
C LEU A 24 -3.74 -4.56 0.06
N ALA A 25 -2.84 -4.99 -0.82
CA ALA A 25 -3.17 -5.97 -1.86
C ALA A 25 -3.59 -7.33 -1.27
N ALA A 26 -3.03 -7.73 -0.13
CA ALA A 26 -3.43 -8.94 0.59
C ALA A 26 -4.85 -8.84 1.21
N GLU A 27 -5.40 -7.63 1.35
CA GLU A 27 -6.79 -7.36 1.74
C GLU A 27 -7.73 -7.22 0.52
N GLY A 28 -7.24 -7.55 -0.69
CA GLY A 28 -8.05 -7.59 -1.91
C GLY A 28 -8.07 -6.30 -2.73
N LEU A 29 -7.23 -5.31 -2.40
CA LEU A 29 -7.07 -4.12 -3.24
C LEU A 29 -6.26 -4.46 -4.51
N ARG A 30 -6.80 -4.07 -5.67
CA ARG A 30 -6.16 -4.32 -6.98
C ARG A 30 -5.13 -3.24 -7.29
N ALA A 31 -4.14 -3.58 -8.12
CA ALA A 31 -3.07 -2.65 -8.52
C ALA A 31 -3.57 -1.33 -9.11
N ALA A 32 -4.65 -1.36 -9.90
CA ALA A 32 -5.25 -0.15 -10.47
C ALA A 32 -5.86 0.75 -9.40
N MET A 33 -6.55 0.16 -8.41
CA MET A 33 -7.10 0.88 -7.26
C MET A 33 -5.96 1.52 -6.45
N LEU A 34 -4.95 0.74 -6.06
CA LEU A 34 -3.81 1.22 -5.29
C LEU A 34 -3.09 2.39 -5.96
N ALA A 35 -2.89 2.32 -7.28
CA ALA A 35 -2.28 3.41 -8.04
C ALA A 35 -3.18 4.66 -8.12
N ALA A 36 -4.50 4.49 -8.03
CA ALA A 36 -5.48 5.58 -8.09
C ALA A 36 -5.79 6.23 -6.73
N LEU A 37 -5.34 5.65 -5.61
CA LEU A 37 -5.62 6.21 -4.28
C LEU A 37 -4.92 7.54 -4.03
N ASP A 38 -5.60 8.37 -3.25
CA ASP A 38 -5.18 9.66 -2.74
C ASP A 38 -5.39 9.62 -1.22
N LEU A 39 -4.72 10.48 -0.46
CA LEU A 39 -4.86 10.53 1.00
C LEU A 39 -6.30 10.85 1.41
N GLU A 40 -6.98 11.65 0.59
CA GLU A 40 -8.35 12.12 0.73
C GLU A 40 -9.37 10.98 0.61
N HIS A 41 -8.98 9.85 0.01
CA HIS A 41 -9.80 8.65 -0.07
C HIS A 41 -9.81 7.82 1.22
N LEU A 42 -9.02 8.20 2.23
CA LEU A 42 -8.86 7.49 3.49
C LEU A 42 -9.74 8.08 4.58
N HIS A 43 -10.65 7.26 5.11
CA HIS A 43 -11.49 7.62 6.25
C HIS A 43 -11.06 6.81 7.47
N TRP A 44 -10.32 7.47 8.37
CA TRP A 44 -9.72 6.86 9.54
C TRP A 44 -10.69 6.78 10.71
N GLU A 45 -10.81 5.58 11.27
CA GLU A 45 -11.49 5.33 12.53
C GLU A 45 -10.52 4.66 13.51
N ARG A 46 -10.85 4.64 14.81
CA ARG A 46 -9.93 4.11 15.84
C ARG A 46 -9.52 2.65 15.56
N LEU A 47 -10.45 1.84 15.05
CA LEU A 47 -10.27 0.40 14.86
C LEU A 47 -10.26 -0.04 13.39
N TRP A 48 -10.62 0.84 12.45
CA TRP A 48 -10.65 0.50 11.03
C TRP A 48 -10.36 1.71 10.13
N LEU A 49 -10.08 1.44 8.87
CA LEU A 49 -9.88 2.42 7.82
C LEU A 49 -10.80 2.05 6.66
N VAL A 50 -11.61 3.00 6.20
CA VAL A 50 -12.39 2.83 4.97
C VAL A 50 -11.65 3.51 3.82
N ILE A 51 -11.37 2.73 2.77
CA ILE A 51 -10.77 3.23 1.54
C ILE A 51 -11.89 3.33 0.50
N HIS A 52 -12.17 4.53 0.03
CA HIS A 52 -13.08 4.77 -1.08
C HIS A 52 -12.28 4.86 -2.38
N SER A 53 -12.68 4.14 -3.43
CA SER A 53 -12.06 4.33 -4.74
C SER A 53 -13.11 4.56 -5.82
N HIS A 54 -12.88 5.60 -6.60
CA HIS A 54 -13.58 5.87 -7.84
C HIS A 54 -12.59 5.66 -8.98
N GLY A 55 -12.75 4.58 -9.75
CA GLY A 55 -12.05 4.44 -11.02
C GLY A 55 -12.71 5.29 -12.10
N PRO A 56 -11.97 5.83 -13.09
CA PRO A 56 -12.58 6.44 -14.27
C PRO A 56 -13.56 5.45 -14.93
N GLY A 57 -14.83 5.84 -15.06
CA GLY A 57 -15.89 5.02 -15.67
C GLY A 57 -16.60 4.03 -14.72
N THR A 58 -16.30 4.03 -13.42
CA THR A 58 -16.99 3.17 -12.44
C THR A 58 -18.29 3.82 -11.95
N ARG A 59 -19.43 3.16 -12.24
CA ARG A 59 -20.77 3.64 -11.82
C ARG A 59 -21.07 3.45 -10.34
N GLN A 60 -20.26 2.67 -9.61
CA GLN A 60 -20.46 2.39 -8.19
C GLN A 60 -19.14 2.60 -7.42
N PRO A 61 -19.16 3.33 -6.29
CA PRO A 61 -18.00 3.42 -5.39
C PRO A 61 -17.63 2.03 -4.86
N GLU A 62 -16.40 1.59 -5.11
CA GLU A 62 -15.83 0.44 -4.39
C GLU A 62 -15.27 0.96 -3.06
N HIS A 63 -15.73 0.39 -1.94
CA HIS A 63 -15.12 0.62 -0.63
C HIS A 63 -14.49 -0.65 -0.06
N ARG A 64 -13.42 -0.49 0.70
CA ARG A 64 -12.77 -1.55 1.47
C ARG A 64 -12.57 -1.09 2.89
N THR A 65 -13.12 -1.86 3.84
CA THR A 65 -12.90 -1.65 5.26
C THR A 65 -11.74 -2.52 5.70
N LEU A 66 -10.71 -1.88 6.25
CA LEU A 66 -9.51 -2.54 6.76
C LEU A 66 -9.49 -2.46 8.28
N HIS A 67 -9.38 -3.59 8.95
CA HIS A 67 -9.31 -3.62 10.41
C HIS A 67 -7.87 -3.42 10.88
N ARG A 68 -7.70 -2.57 11.90
CA ARG A 68 -6.43 -2.44 12.61
C ARG A 68 -6.21 -3.70 13.45
N ARG A 69 -5.01 -4.26 13.33
CA ARG A 69 -4.52 -5.42 14.08
C ARG A 69 -3.30 -5.00 14.92
N PRO A 70 -3.48 -4.56 16.19
CA PRO A 70 -2.37 -4.12 17.03
C PRO A 70 -1.36 -5.26 17.28
N GLY A 71 -0.07 -4.94 17.30
CA GLY A 71 1.01 -5.93 17.51
C GLY A 71 1.28 -6.87 16.33
N ASP A 72 0.44 -6.87 15.31
CA ASP A 72 0.60 -7.70 14.13
C ASP A 72 1.48 -7.00 13.08
N ALA A 73 2.65 -7.59 12.78
CA ALA A 73 3.53 -7.11 11.72
C ALA A 73 2.82 -7.08 10.35
N GLY A 74 1.84 -7.95 10.11
CA GLY A 74 1.02 -8.01 8.90
C GLY A 74 -0.17 -7.07 8.88
N CYS A 75 -0.27 -6.11 9.81
CA CYS A 75 -1.36 -5.15 9.87
C CYS A 75 -1.30 -4.11 8.72
N PRO A 76 -2.27 -4.08 7.80
CA PRO A 76 -2.28 -3.18 6.65
C PRO A 76 -2.46 -1.72 7.08
N VAL A 77 -3.28 -1.47 8.10
CA VAL A 77 -3.55 -0.13 8.64
C VAL A 77 -2.26 0.46 9.23
N ALA A 78 -1.55 -0.30 10.06
CA ALA A 78 -0.30 0.16 10.67
C ALA A 78 0.81 0.39 9.61
N ALA A 79 0.90 -0.49 8.61
CA ALA A 79 1.85 -0.32 7.52
C ALA A 79 1.56 0.92 6.67
N LEU A 80 0.28 1.22 6.42
CA LEU A 80 -0.13 2.41 5.69
C LEU A 80 0.18 3.70 6.47
N GLU A 81 -0.11 3.73 7.77
CA GLU A 81 0.25 4.87 8.63
C GLU A 81 1.75 5.11 8.68
N LEU A 82 2.54 4.03 8.80
CA LEU A 82 3.99 4.13 8.80
C LEU A 82 4.49 4.69 7.47
N TRP A 83 3.94 4.23 6.35
CA TRP A 83 4.25 4.77 5.02
C TRP A 83 3.94 6.27 4.93
N ILE A 84 2.71 6.70 5.23
CA ILE A 84 2.28 8.10 5.16
C ILE A 84 3.21 8.99 6.00
N ARG A 85 3.51 8.55 7.22
CA ARG A 85 4.39 9.27 8.15
C ARG A 85 5.83 9.39 7.63
N ARG A 86 6.41 8.30 7.13
CA ARG A 86 7.79 8.28 6.63
C ARG A 86 7.94 9.08 5.34
N ALA A 87 6.93 9.06 4.48
CA ALA A 87 6.89 9.82 3.24
C ALA A 87 6.49 11.29 3.47
N GLY A 88 6.03 11.67 4.68
CA GLY A 88 5.61 13.04 4.97
C GLY A 88 4.41 13.49 4.14
N LEU A 89 3.56 12.56 3.71
CA LEU A 89 2.42 12.87 2.84
C LEU A 89 1.37 13.67 3.60
N ARG A 90 0.82 14.70 2.96
CA ARG A 90 -0.22 15.56 3.53
C ARG A 90 -1.50 15.59 2.71
N TRP A 91 -1.41 15.40 1.39
CA TRP A 91 -2.52 15.41 0.45
C TRP A 91 -2.09 14.74 -0.86
N GLY A 92 -3.05 14.44 -1.75
CA GLY A 92 -2.81 13.88 -3.07
C GLY A 92 -2.40 12.41 -3.06
N ALA A 93 -1.61 11.99 -4.06
CA ALA A 93 -1.33 10.58 -4.33
C ALA A 93 -0.88 9.81 -3.09
N LEU A 94 -1.61 8.74 -2.75
CA LEU A 94 -1.26 7.90 -1.60
C LEU A 94 0.04 7.14 -1.82
N PHE A 95 0.34 6.82 -3.08
CA PHE A 95 1.57 6.14 -3.47
C PHE A 95 2.27 6.91 -4.59
N PRO A 96 3.09 7.93 -4.27
CA PRO A 96 4.08 8.45 -5.21
C PRO A 96 5.13 7.38 -5.58
N ALA A 97 5.71 7.52 -6.76
CA ALA A 97 6.94 6.84 -7.10
C ALA A 97 8.06 7.28 -6.14
N VAL A 98 8.97 6.35 -5.86
CA VAL A 98 10.12 6.56 -4.96
C VAL A 98 11.36 6.23 -5.77
N THR A 99 12.27 7.18 -5.90
CA THR A 99 13.52 6.99 -6.62
C THR A 99 14.47 6.11 -5.82
N ARG A 100 15.56 5.63 -6.46
CA ARG A 100 16.62 4.88 -5.77
C ARG A 100 17.30 5.66 -4.64
N TYR A 101 17.17 6.99 -4.64
CA TYR A 101 17.70 7.89 -3.62
C TYR A 101 16.68 8.25 -2.54
N GLY A 102 15.51 7.61 -2.52
CA GLY A 102 14.47 7.85 -1.53
C GLY A 102 13.71 9.17 -1.71
N GLN A 103 13.76 9.77 -2.91
CA GLN A 103 12.98 10.97 -3.22
C GLN A 103 11.59 10.59 -3.74
N LEU A 104 10.59 11.40 -3.40
CA LEU A 104 9.22 11.26 -3.90
C LEU A 104 9.07 11.97 -5.24
N GLU A 105 8.34 11.33 -6.15
CA GLU A 105 7.99 11.91 -7.45
C GLU A 105 6.45 11.93 -7.62
N HIS A 106 5.98 11.88 -8.86
CA HIS A 106 4.56 11.75 -9.19
C HIS A 106 3.99 10.39 -8.79
N ARG A 107 2.66 10.30 -8.81
CA ARG A 107 1.88 9.06 -8.58
C ARG A 107 2.49 7.85 -9.28
N ILE A 108 2.57 6.73 -8.57
CA ILE A 108 3.00 5.45 -9.13
C ILE A 108 2.00 4.95 -10.18
N SER A 109 2.49 4.39 -11.28
CA SER A 109 1.61 3.77 -12.28
C SER A 109 1.08 2.42 -11.81
N ALA A 110 -0.11 2.03 -12.28
CA ALA A 110 -0.67 0.70 -12.02
C ALA A 110 0.26 -0.43 -12.52
N THR A 111 1.02 -0.19 -13.58
CA THR A 111 2.04 -1.12 -14.08
C THR A 111 3.18 -1.29 -13.08
N ALA A 112 3.70 -0.20 -12.51
CA ALA A 112 4.74 -0.29 -11.49
C ALA A 112 4.24 -1.03 -10.23
N VAL A 113 3.00 -0.77 -9.79
CA VAL A 113 2.38 -1.55 -8.69
C VAL A 113 2.31 -3.05 -9.04
N ARG A 114 1.86 -3.42 -10.26
CA ARG A 114 1.83 -4.82 -10.70
C ARG A 114 3.21 -5.48 -10.65
N LEU A 115 4.28 -4.75 -10.98
CA LEU A 115 5.65 -5.27 -10.89
C LEU A 115 6.05 -5.58 -9.44
N VAL A 116 5.70 -4.71 -8.49
CA VAL A 116 5.92 -4.97 -7.04
C VAL A 116 5.17 -6.22 -6.60
N LEU A 117 3.87 -6.31 -6.92
CA LEU A 117 3.04 -7.46 -6.56
C LEU A 117 3.55 -8.77 -7.19
N ARG A 118 4.03 -8.72 -8.44
CA ARG A 118 4.61 -9.88 -9.13
C ARG A 118 5.89 -10.36 -8.46
N ARG A 119 6.81 -9.45 -8.13
CA ARG A 119 8.05 -9.79 -7.42
C ARG A 119 7.76 -10.46 -6.07
N ALA A 120 6.81 -9.91 -5.31
CA ALA A 120 6.41 -10.49 -4.03
C ALA A 120 5.69 -11.84 -4.14
N ARG A 121 5.04 -12.13 -5.27
CA ARG A 121 4.44 -13.46 -5.53
C ARG A 121 5.49 -14.51 -5.85
N ALA A 122 6.61 -14.12 -6.44
CA ALA A 122 7.76 -14.97 -6.69
C ALA A 122 8.73 -15.06 -5.49
N PHE A 123 8.41 -14.39 -4.37
CA PHE A 123 9.22 -14.46 -3.16
C PHE A 123 8.99 -15.81 -2.46
N GLU A 124 10.03 -16.62 -2.44
CA GLU A 124 10.13 -17.83 -1.65
C GLU A 124 10.85 -17.49 -0.33
N PRO A 125 10.23 -17.68 0.84
CA PRO A 125 10.91 -17.47 2.11
C PRO A 125 12.03 -18.49 2.25
N VAL A 126 13.24 -18.04 2.59
CA VAL A 126 14.32 -18.96 2.97
C VAL A 126 13.88 -19.63 4.27
N ALA A 127 13.62 -20.93 4.22
CA ALA A 127 13.40 -21.73 5.41
C ALA A 127 14.72 -21.76 6.20
N GLY A 128 14.72 -21.09 7.35
CA GLY A 128 15.76 -21.24 8.37
C GLY A 128 15.48 -22.41 9.27
#